data_AF-A0AAD9L725-F1
#
_entry.id   AF-A0AAD9L725-F1
#
_cell.length_a   1.000
_cell.length_b   1.000
_cell.length_c   1.000
_cell.angle_alpha   90.00
_cell.angle_beta   90.00
_cell.angle_gamma   90.00
#
_symmetry.space_group_name_H-M   'P 1'
#
loop_
_entity.id
_entity.type
_entity.pdbx_description
1 polymer ?
#
loop_
_entity_poly.entity_id
_entity_poly.type
_entity_poly.pdbx_seq_one_letter_code
_entity_poly.pdbx_strand_id
1 'polypeptide(L)'
;MSINTTNPYLNHPQLSSLEQEVLWEYAKLGDKTKRIASLARDTAENPNEPLLGELRDLEKRMGLVLTLYKGAVFGLFTEMRDKEAQERMQEQARQQQEMSAQEQHRGDYSTASYDGY
;
A
#
# COMPACT_ATOMS: atom_id res chain seq x y z
N MET A 1 11.02 -4.14 42.44
CA MET A 1 12.38 -3.66 42.78
C MET A 1 13.24 -4.84 43.20
N SER A 2 14.43 -4.97 42.62
CA SER A 2 15.62 -5.50 43.28
C SER A 2 16.83 -4.92 42.55
N ILE A 3 17.29 -3.76 43.01
CA ILE A 3 18.63 -3.27 42.69
C ILE A 3 19.49 -3.76 43.84
N ASN A 4 20.03 -4.93 43.62
CA ASN A 4 21.03 -5.59 44.43
C ASN A 4 22.24 -4.63 44.59
N THR A 5 22.21 -3.77 45.62
CA THR A 5 23.18 -2.69 45.88
C THR A 5 24.38 -3.15 46.69
N THR A 6 24.31 -4.32 47.32
CA THR A 6 25.38 -4.86 48.16
C THR A 6 25.49 -6.36 47.92
N ASN A 7 26.71 -6.86 47.65
CA ASN A 7 26.95 -8.27 47.39
C ASN A 7 26.80 -9.09 48.70
N PRO A 8 25.79 -9.97 48.82
CA PRO A 8 25.54 -10.76 50.03
C PRO A 8 26.53 -11.91 50.20
N TYR A 9 27.31 -12.24 49.16
CA TYR A 9 28.29 -13.33 49.17
C TYR A 9 29.68 -12.91 49.67
N LEU A 10 29.88 -11.61 49.97
CA LEU A 10 31.17 -11.10 50.43
C LEU A 10 31.62 -11.77 51.72
N ASN A 11 32.89 -12.18 51.76
CA ASN A 11 33.56 -12.80 52.92
C ASN A 11 32.92 -14.12 53.39
N HIS A 12 32.19 -14.80 52.51
CA HIS A 12 31.62 -16.10 52.85
C HIS A 12 32.75 -17.14 53.06
N PRO A 13 32.83 -17.82 54.22
CA PRO A 13 33.99 -18.63 54.61
C PRO A 13 34.20 -19.89 53.76
N GLN A 14 33.19 -20.28 52.98
CA GLN A 14 33.22 -21.45 52.11
C GLN A 14 33.36 -21.11 50.61
N LEU A 15 33.44 -19.82 50.27
CA LEU A 15 33.53 -19.37 48.88
C LEU A 15 34.86 -18.66 48.64
N SER A 16 35.54 -19.02 47.56
CA SER A 16 36.66 -18.23 47.03
C SER A 16 36.18 -16.85 46.56
N SER A 17 37.07 -15.87 46.50
CA SER A 17 36.73 -14.51 46.04
C SER A 17 36.07 -14.50 44.66
N LEU A 18 36.54 -15.35 43.75
CA LEU A 18 35.96 -15.48 42.40
C LEU A 18 34.53 -16.03 42.44
N GLU A 19 34.26 -17.05 43.26
CA GLU A 19 32.90 -17.62 43.38
C GLU A 19 31.91 -16.59 43.94
N GLN A 20 32.34 -15.75 44.88
CA GLN A 20 31.51 -14.69 45.45
C GLN A 20 31.14 -13.62 44.40
N GLU A 21 32.10 -13.25 43.54
CA GLU A 21 31.87 -12.31 42.44
C GLU A 21 30.96 -12.91 41.37
N VAL A 22 31.22 -14.15 40.96
CA VAL A 22 30.43 -14.83 39.93
C VAL A 22 28.97 -15.02 40.37
N LEU A 23 28.74 -15.50 41.59
CA LEU A 23 27.38 -15.64 42.14
C LEU A 23 26.65 -14.30 42.21
N TRP A 24 27.38 -13.23 42.52
CA TRP A 24 26.83 -11.89 42.53
C TRP A 24 26.43 -11.39 41.14
N GLU A 25 27.29 -11.60 40.14
CA GLU A 25 26.95 -11.25 38.76
C GLU A 25 25.75 -12.07 38.24
N TYR A 26 25.66 -13.35 38.59
CA TYR A 26 24.50 -14.18 38.24
C TYR A 26 23.22 -13.72 38.94
N ALA A 27 23.28 -13.32 40.21
CA ALA A 27 22.13 -12.75 40.91
C ALA A 27 21.64 -11.47 40.23
N LYS A 28 22.57 -10.56 39.87
CA LYS A 28 22.24 -9.35 39.12
C LYS A 28 21.69 -9.65 37.73
N LEU A 29 22.23 -10.64 37.02
CA LEU A 29 21.74 -11.07 35.72
C LEU A 29 20.32 -11.65 35.83
N GLY A 30 20.07 -12.51 36.82
CA GLY A 30 18.75 -13.08 37.08
C GLY A 30 17.69 -12.01 37.35
N ASP A 31 18.02 -10.99 38.14
CA ASP A 31 17.14 -9.85 38.40
C ASP A 31 16.88 -9.02 37.12
N LYS A 32 17.91 -8.77 36.31
CA LYS A 32 17.76 -8.10 35.01
C LYS A 32 16.86 -8.90 34.08
N THR A 33 17.06 -10.21 33.97
CA THR A 33 16.24 -11.10 33.13
C THR A 33 14.78 -11.11 33.58
N LYS A 34 14.51 -11.19 34.89
CA LYS A 34 13.14 -11.08 35.44
C LYS A 34 12.51 -9.73 35.11
N ARG A 35 13.26 -8.64 35.20
CA ARG A 35 12.78 -7.30 34.84
C ARG A 35 12.46 -7.20 33.35
N ILE A 36 13.32 -7.73 32.49
CA ILE A 36 13.07 -7.77 31.04
C ILE A 36 11.82 -8.58 30.73
N ALA A 37 11.66 -9.77 31.33
CA ALA A 37 10.48 -10.59 31.15
C ALA A 37 9.20 -9.88 31.62
N SER A 38 9.25 -9.19 32.76
CA SER A 38 8.14 -8.37 33.26
C SER A 38 7.81 -7.24 32.29
N LEU A 39 8.79 -6.45 31.85
CA LEU A 39 8.57 -5.35 30.92
C LEU A 39 8.03 -5.83 29.56
N ALA A 40 8.55 -6.95 29.06
CA ALA A 40 8.06 -7.55 27.82
C ALA A 40 6.60 -8.00 27.95
N ARG A 41 6.25 -8.61 29.10
CA ARG A 41 4.88 -8.98 29.43
C ARG A 41 3.98 -7.75 29.54
N ASP A 42 4.40 -6.72 30.28
CA ASP A 42 3.62 -5.49 30.46
C ASP A 42 3.37 -4.79 29.12
N THR A 43 4.38 -4.77 28.23
CA THR A 43 4.26 -4.20 26.88
C THR A 43 3.34 -5.02 25.98
N ALA A 44 3.36 -6.36 26.12
CA ALA A 44 2.48 -7.24 25.35
C ALA A 44 1.02 -7.19 25.85
N GLU A 45 0.82 -7.08 27.17
CA GLU A 45 -0.50 -7.05 27.81
C GLU A 45 -1.15 -5.66 27.78
N ASN A 46 -0.36 -4.59 27.68
CA ASN A 46 -0.84 -3.21 27.53
C ASN A 46 -0.38 -2.61 26.20
N PRO A 47 -0.88 -3.12 25.05
CA PRO A 47 -0.64 -2.48 23.78
C PRO A 47 -1.17 -1.05 23.80
N ASN A 48 -0.54 -0.16 23.05
CA ASN A 48 -0.90 1.25 22.99
C ASN A 48 -2.21 1.43 22.19
N GLU A 49 -3.35 1.15 22.83
CA GLU A 49 -4.70 1.24 22.26
C GLU A 49 -5.00 2.59 21.60
N PRO A 50 -4.61 3.76 22.17
CA PRO A 50 -4.75 5.04 21.49
C PRO A 50 -4.06 5.08 20.12
N LEU A 51 -2.82 4.58 20.04
CA LEU A 51 -2.07 4.53 18.78
C LEU A 51 -2.75 3.60 17.76
N LEU A 52 -3.26 2.44 18.20
CA LEU A 52 -4.02 1.55 17.33
C LEU A 52 -5.30 2.20 16.79
N GLY A 53 -5.99 2.98 17.62
CA GLY A 53 -7.14 3.79 17.21
C GLY A 53 -6.78 4.81 16.13
N GLU A 54 -5.71 5.58 16.34
CA GLU A 54 -5.21 6.55 15.37
C GLU A 54 -4.80 5.91 14.04
N LEU A 55 -4.09 4.78 14.09
CA LEU A 55 -3.69 4.03 12.89
C LEU A 55 -4.90 3.50 12.13
N ARG A 56 -5.93 3.01 12.82
CA ARG A 56 -7.15 2.51 12.19
C ARG A 56 -7.95 3.63 11.51
N ASP A 57 -7.98 4.82 12.10
CA ASP A 57 -8.63 5.97 11.47
C ASP A 57 -7.83 6.50 10.28
N LEU A 58 -6.50 6.45 10.35
CA LEU A 58 -5.63 6.74 9.22
C LEU A 58 -5.87 5.75 8.08
N GLU A 59 -5.94 4.45 8.37
CA GLU A 59 -6.19 3.39 7.39
C GLU A 59 -7.49 3.62 6.61
N LYS A 60 -8.59 3.93 7.32
CA LYS A 60 -9.88 4.23 6.67
C LYS A 60 -9.78 5.41 5.71
N ARG A 61 -9.14 6.50 6.16
CA ARG A 61 -8.99 7.73 5.35
C ARG A 61 -8.11 7.48 4.13
N MET A 62 -6.97 6.83 4.31
CA MET A 62 -6.06 6.51 3.22
C MET A 62 -6.65 5.48 2.25
N GLY A 63 -7.39 4.50 2.75
CA GLY A 63 -8.11 3.52 1.93
C GLY A 63 -9.15 4.18 1.02
N LEU A 64 -9.89 5.17 1.54
CA LEU A 64 -10.81 5.98 0.74
C LEU A 64 -10.05 6.80 -0.32
N VAL A 65 -8.98 7.50 0.07
CA VAL A 65 -8.14 8.28 -0.86
C VAL A 65 -7.59 7.40 -1.98
N LEU A 66 -7.07 6.21 -1.64
CA LEU A 66 -6.54 5.26 -2.63
C LEU A 66 -7.62 4.78 -3.59
N THR A 67 -8.83 4.50 -3.08
CA THR A 67 -9.95 4.03 -3.89
C THR A 67 -10.44 5.12 -4.85
N LEU A 68 -10.60 6.35 -4.35
CA LEU A 68 -10.97 7.51 -5.16
C LEU A 68 -9.91 7.81 -6.22
N TYR A 69 -8.62 7.76 -5.85
CA TYR A 69 -7.53 7.96 -6.79
C TYR A 69 -7.52 6.90 -7.89
N LYS A 70 -7.62 5.61 -7.53
CA LYS A 70 -7.71 4.52 -8.51
C LYS A 70 -8.91 4.69 -9.44
N GLY A 71 -10.07 5.05 -8.89
CA GLY A 71 -11.28 5.32 -9.66
C GLY A 71 -11.11 6.50 -10.61
N ALA A 72 -10.55 7.61 -10.14
CA ALA A 72 -10.32 8.80 -10.96
C ALA A 72 -9.35 8.52 -12.11
N VAL A 73 -8.25 7.82 -11.84
CA VAL A 73 -7.28 7.41 -12.86
C VAL A 73 -7.94 6.48 -13.89
N PHE A 74 -8.67 5.46 -13.44
CA PHE A 74 -9.38 4.54 -14.34
C PHE A 74 -10.44 5.25 -15.19
N GLY A 75 -11.18 6.19 -14.60
CA GLY A 75 -12.15 7.02 -15.32
C GLY A 75 -11.49 7.82 -16.44
N LEU A 76 -10.40 8.53 -16.13
CA LEU A 76 -9.65 9.30 -17.13
C LEU A 76 -9.10 8.41 -18.26
N PHE A 77 -8.51 7.25 -17.92
CA PHE A 77 -8.02 6.31 -18.94
C PHE A 77 -9.14 5.77 -19.82
N THR A 78 -10.31 5.47 -19.25
CA THR A 78 -11.48 5.02 -20.01
C THR A 78 -11.98 6.12 -20.94
N GLU A 79 -12.15 7.34 -20.44
CA GLU A 79 -12.59 8.50 -21.23
C GLU A 79 -11.64 8.80 -22.41
N MET A 80 -10.33 8.69 -22.21
CA MET A 80 -9.35 8.87 -23.30
C MET A 80 -9.53 7.82 -24.41
N ARG A 81 -9.69 6.55 -24.03
CA ARG A 81 -9.88 5.46 -25.00
C ARG A 81 -11.19 5.59 -25.77
N ASP A 82 -12.25 6.03 -25.09
CA ASP A 82 -13.56 6.25 -25.70
C ASP A 82 -13.52 7.42 -26.70
N LYS A 83 -12.85 8.52 -26.35
CA LYS A 83 -12.64 9.66 -27.28
C LYS A 83 -11.89 9.23 -28.55
N GLU A 84 -10.78 8.52 -28.40
CA GLU A 84 -10.01 8.00 -29.54
C GLU A 84 -10.81 7.01 -30.41
N ALA A 85 -11.71 6.22 -29.80
CA ALA A 85 -12.58 5.32 -30.53
C ALA A 85 -13.66 6.10 -31.32
N GLN A 86 -14.23 7.15 -30.71
CA GLN A 86 -15.22 8.02 -31.35
C GLN A 86 -14.63 8.78 -32.55
N GLU A 87 -13.43 9.33 -32.40
CA GLU A 87 -12.73 10.03 -33.49
C GLU A 87 -12.46 9.09 -34.67
N ARG A 88 -11.96 7.88 -34.40
CA ARG A 88 -11.75 6.86 -35.45
C ARG A 88 -13.04 6.45 -36.15
N MET A 89 -14.14 6.32 -35.41
CA MET A 89 -15.45 6.03 -36.01
C MET A 89 -15.97 7.20 -36.85
N GLN A 90 -15.77 8.44 -36.42
CA GLN A 90 -16.16 9.63 -37.20
C GLN A 90 -15.34 9.75 -38.48
N GLU A 91 -14.03 9.48 -38.43
CA GLU A 91 -13.17 9.48 -39.62
C GLU A 91 -13.61 8.41 -40.63
N GLN A 92 -13.89 7.18 -40.16
CA GLN A 92 -14.39 6.12 -41.04
C GLN A 92 -15.75 6.46 -41.64
N ALA A 93 -16.66 7.06 -40.87
CA ALA A 93 -17.97 7.49 -41.36
C ALA A 93 -17.84 8.61 -42.40
N ARG A 94 -16.95 9.59 -42.19
CA ARG A 94 -16.66 10.64 -43.17
C ARG A 94 -16.06 10.08 -44.46
N GLN A 95 -15.09 9.17 -44.35
CA GLN A 95 -14.49 8.52 -45.52
C GLN A 95 -15.51 7.70 -46.33
N GLN A 96 -16.44 7.01 -45.67
CA GLN A 96 -17.53 6.31 -46.36
C GLN A 96 -18.51 7.28 -47.04
N GLN A 97 -18.86 8.40 -46.40
CA GLN A 97 -19.69 9.43 -47.01
C GLN A 97 -19.01 10.05 -48.25
N GLU A 98 -17.71 10.31 -48.18
CA GLU A 98 -16.95 10.83 -49.33
C GLU A 98 -16.86 9.83 -50.49
N MET A 99 -16.61 8.55 -50.21
CA MET A 99 -16.60 7.50 -51.24
C MET A 99 -17.97 7.32 -51.90
N SER A 100 -19.06 7.30 -51.13
CA SER A 100 -20.42 7.18 -51.67
C SER A 100 -20.84 8.40 -52.48
N ALA A 101 -20.42 9.61 -52.09
CA ALA A 101 -20.62 10.82 -52.89
C ALA A 101 -19.84 10.79 -54.22
N GLN A 102 -18.61 10.25 -54.23
CA GLN A 102 -17.85 10.06 -55.48
C GLN A 102 -18.49 9.01 -56.40
N GLU A 103 -19.01 7.91 -55.87
CA GLU A 103 -19.71 6.90 -56.66
C GLU A 103 -21.00 7.44 -57.31
N GLN A 104 -21.77 8.26 -56.59
CA GLN A 104 -22.95 8.92 -57.15
C GLN A 104 -22.58 9.86 -58.32
N HIS A 105 -21.51 10.66 -58.17
CA HIS A 105 -21.05 11.52 -59.26
C HIS A 105 -20.53 10.74 -60.47
N ARG A 106 -19.89 9.58 -60.30
CA ARG A 106 -19.44 8.74 -61.42
C ARG A 106 -20.60 8.06 -62.17
N GLY A 107 -21.67 7.69 -61.48
CA GLY A 107 -22.87 7.08 -62.07
C GLY A 107 -23.65 8.03 -62.99
N ASP A 108 -23.74 9.31 -62.61
CA ASP A 108 -24.49 10.34 -63.35
C ASP A 108 -23.91 10.65 -64.75
N TYR A 109 -22.59 10.60 -64.90
CA TYR A 109 -21.94 10.71 -66.22
C TYR A 109 -22.10 9.45 -67.08
N SER A 110 -22.35 8.29 -66.48
CA SER A 110 -22.48 7.01 -67.21
C SER A 110 -23.88 6.78 -67.75
N THR A 111 -24.93 7.28 -67.08
CA THR A 111 -26.32 7.18 -67.54
C THR A 111 -26.64 8.21 -68.63
N ALA A 112 -26.07 9.42 -68.53
CA ALA A 112 -26.22 10.46 -69.55
C ALA A 112 -25.60 10.10 -70.92
N SER A 113 -24.68 9.13 -70.96
CA SER A 113 -24.04 8.67 -72.21
C SER A 113 -24.84 7.58 -72.97
N TYR A 114 -25.99 7.13 -72.45
CA TYR A 114 -26.75 5.99 -73.00
C TYR A 114 -28.17 6.32 -73.49
N ASP A 115 -28.53 7.61 -73.60
CA ASP A 115 -29.87 8.06 -74.04
C ASP A 115 -29.85 8.81 -75.39
N GLY A 116 -28.98 8.36 -76.30
CA GLY A 116 -28.80 9.00 -77.60
C GLY A 116 -28.58 7.98 -78.73
N TYR A 117 -29.63 7.23 -79.08
CA TYR A 117 -29.82 6.60 -80.40
C TYR A 117 -31.31 6.48 -80.73
#